data_AF-A0AA42E0B6-F1
#
_entry.id   AF-A0AA42E0B6-F1
#
_cell.length_a   1.000
_cell.length_b   1.000
_cell.length_c   1.000
_cell.angle_alpha   90.00
_cell.angle_beta   90.00
_cell.angle_gamma   90.00
#
_symmetry.space_group_name_H-M   'P 1'
#
loop_
_entity.id
_entity.type
_entity.pdbx_description
1 polymer ?
#
loop_
_entity_poly.entity_id
_entity_poly.type
_entity_poly.pdbx_seq_one_letter_code
_entity_poly.pdbx_strand_id
1 'polypeptide(L)'
;MSRNEVIPFEFENRTIRMVELDGEVWFVASDVARELGYAEAKDLTRTLDADERGRHIVPTPSADQDMSIISEPGLYRAIVQRRATKRIAPDLAERVSRFQRKVFHEVLPAIRKTGEYRAPGKSPARLTRDAAREARLSWKLATSIAASVGLKGNQLLIAANRYTRRVLGIDMLETMGVPLLPAPEPEVLLTATDIGQKLGGLSAQRVNELLERHGFQKSVRDHKGRLHWEPTDKGLKAGGHMVEVERSNKTGEARQLRWASSIVQALREAMLPKPSTDDLPPAQGALL
;
A
#
# COMPACT_ATOMS: atom_id res chain seq x y z
N MET A 1 18.19 18.20 -29.40
CA MET A 1 17.23 17.11 -29.70
C MET A 1 17.56 15.98 -28.73
N SER A 2 16.71 15.73 -27.73
CA SER A 2 16.92 14.58 -26.84
C SER A 2 16.75 13.30 -27.65
N ARG A 3 17.65 12.34 -27.43
CA ARG A 3 17.56 11.03 -28.05
C ARG A 3 16.39 10.30 -27.39
N ASN A 4 15.29 10.09 -28.12
CA ASN A 4 14.17 9.30 -27.59
C ASN A 4 14.63 7.85 -27.40
N GLU A 5 14.67 7.41 -26.16
CA GLU A 5 15.07 6.06 -25.79
C GLU A 5 13.87 5.13 -25.94
N VAL A 6 14.02 4.09 -26.77
CA VAL A 6 13.01 3.05 -26.92
C VAL A 6 13.23 2.03 -25.82
N ILE A 7 12.26 1.88 -24.91
CA ILE A 7 12.35 0.93 -23.80
C ILE A 7 11.64 -0.36 -24.22
N PRO A 8 12.35 -1.50 -24.34
CA PRO A 8 11.73 -2.78 -24.68
C PRO A 8 11.03 -3.40 -23.46
N PHE A 9 9.76 -3.77 -23.61
CA PHE A 9 9.03 -4.61 -22.65
C PHE A 9 8.84 -6.02 -23.22
N GLU A 10 9.30 -7.05 -22.51
CA GLU A 10 9.14 -8.44 -22.97
C GLU A 10 7.90 -9.13 -22.36
N PHE A 11 7.05 -9.65 -23.24
CA PHE A 11 5.91 -10.50 -22.90
C PHE A 11 5.98 -11.80 -23.70
N GLU A 12 6.10 -12.96 -23.04
CA GLU A 12 6.15 -14.28 -23.72
C GLU A 12 7.13 -14.34 -24.92
N ASN A 13 8.37 -13.83 -24.74
CA ASN A 13 9.41 -13.69 -25.77
C ASN A 13 9.07 -12.72 -26.92
N ARG A 14 8.13 -11.80 -26.70
CA ARG A 14 7.75 -10.76 -27.66
C ARG A 14 7.95 -9.39 -27.06
N THR A 15 8.65 -8.54 -27.80
CA THR A 15 8.96 -7.19 -27.36
C THR A 15 7.85 -6.23 -27.78
N ILE A 16 7.29 -5.49 -26.82
CA ILE A 16 6.50 -4.29 -27.03
C ILE A 16 7.43 -3.11 -26.83
N ARG A 17 7.61 -2.29 -27.88
CA ARG A 17 8.44 -1.08 -27.80
C ARG A 17 7.64 0.06 -27.16
N MET A 18 8.31 0.79 -26.27
CA MET A 18 7.79 1.99 -25.63
C MET A 18 8.62 3.21 -26.01
N VAL A 19 7.99 4.38 -26.09
CA VAL A 19 8.65 5.68 -26.27
C VAL A 19 8.20 6.61 -25.15
N GLU A 20 9.13 7.36 -24.59
CA GLU A 20 8.85 8.39 -23.60
C GLU A 20 8.62 9.74 -24.32
N LEU A 21 7.48 10.37 -24.06
CA LEU A 21 7.09 11.68 -24.59
C LEU A 21 6.56 12.53 -23.44
N ASP A 22 7.22 13.65 -23.17
CA ASP A 22 6.83 14.61 -22.12
C ASP A 22 6.64 13.98 -20.72
N GLY A 23 7.44 12.96 -20.40
CA GLY A 23 7.37 12.22 -19.14
C GLY A 23 6.29 11.14 -19.08
N GLU A 24 5.54 10.94 -20.17
CA GLU A 24 4.51 9.92 -20.31
C GLU A 24 4.98 8.78 -21.22
N VAL A 25 4.56 7.57 -20.91
CA VAL A 25 4.92 6.37 -21.68
C VAL A 25 3.87 6.11 -22.77
N TRP A 26 4.38 5.96 -24.00
CA TRP A 26 3.59 5.60 -25.16
C TRP A 26 4.07 4.26 -25.73
N PHE A 27 3.16 3.49 -26.31
CA PHE A 27 3.42 2.15 -26.82
C PHE A 27 3.33 2.14 -28.34
N VAL A 28 4.25 1.45 -29.01
CA VAL A 28 4.19 1.29 -30.47
C VAL A 28 2.99 0.43 -30.83
N ALA A 29 2.05 1.02 -31.57
CA ALA A 29 0.72 0.44 -31.82
C ALA A 29 0.78 -0.87 -32.61
N SER A 30 1.77 -1.05 -33.49
CA SER A 30 1.96 -2.31 -34.24
C SER A 30 2.27 -3.49 -33.33
N ASP A 31 3.06 -3.26 -32.28
CA ASP A 31 3.49 -4.31 -31.38
C ASP A 31 2.29 -4.74 -30.50
N VAL A 32 1.53 -3.77 -30.00
CA VAL A 32 0.28 -4.01 -29.25
C VAL A 32 -0.78 -4.68 -30.12
N ALA A 33 -0.94 -4.23 -31.36
CA ALA A 33 -1.87 -4.80 -32.33
C ALA A 33 -1.59 -6.30 -32.54
N ARG A 34 -0.31 -6.67 -32.68
CA ARG A 34 0.12 -8.06 -32.83
C ARG A 34 -0.21 -8.92 -31.61
N GLU A 35 0.00 -8.40 -30.40
CA GLU A 35 -0.34 -9.11 -29.15
C GLU A 35 -1.84 -9.29 -28.98
N LEU A 36 -2.62 -8.26 -29.32
CA LEU A 36 -4.08 -8.32 -29.28
C LEU A 36 -4.68 -9.02 -30.50
N GLY A 37 -3.90 -9.39 -31.51
CA GLY A 37 -4.37 -10.11 -32.69
C GLY A 37 -5.09 -9.28 -33.75
N TYR A 38 -4.83 -7.99 -33.82
CA TYR A 38 -5.22 -7.19 -34.97
C TYR A 38 -4.31 -7.52 -36.17
N ALA A 39 -4.87 -7.44 -37.38
CA ALA A 39 -4.08 -7.61 -38.59
C ALA A 39 -3.12 -6.45 -38.79
N GLU A 40 -3.59 -5.22 -38.53
CA GLU A 40 -2.80 -4.00 -38.65
C GLU A 40 -3.00 -3.06 -37.46
N ALA A 41 -2.00 -2.19 -37.22
CA ALA A 41 -2.07 -1.16 -36.19
C ALA A 41 -3.24 -0.17 -36.39
N LYS A 42 -3.66 0.05 -37.64
CA LYS A 42 -4.79 0.93 -37.97
C LYS A 42 -6.12 0.39 -37.42
N ASP A 43 -6.28 -0.94 -37.37
CA ASP A 43 -7.51 -1.57 -36.90
C ASP A 43 -7.68 -1.39 -35.39
N LEU A 44 -6.56 -1.44 -34.67
CA LEU A 44 -6.47 -1.13 -33.25
C LEU A 44 -6.71 0.36 -32.98
N THR A 45 -5.94 1.23 -33.63
CA THR A 45 -5.96 2.68 -33.34
C THR A 45 -7.29 3.35 -33.70
N ARG A 46 -8.09 2.77 -34.60
CA ARG A 46 -9.44 3.28 -34.93
C ARG A 46 -10.46 3.06 -33.80
N THR A 47 -10.17 2.20 -32.81
CA THR A 47 -11.07 1.97 -31.66
C THR A 47 -10.76 2.87 -30.46
N LEU A 48 -9.71 3.69 -30.58
CA LEU A 48 -9.22 4.58 -29.53
C LEU A 48 -9.63 6.03 -29.80
N ASP A 49 -9.71 6.81 -28.73
CA ASP A 49 -10.02 8.24 -28.84
C ASP A 49 -8.82 9.00 -29.46
N ALA A 50 -9.06 10.24 -29.89
CA ALA A 50 -8.03 11.03 -30.58
C ALA A 50 -6.84 11.39 -29.67
N ASP A 51 -7.06 11.50 -28.37
CA ASP A 51 -6.05 11.76 -27.33
C ASP A 51 -5.29 10.50 -26.89
N GLU A 52 -5.77 9.31 -27.26
CA GLU A 52 -5.16 8.03 -26.90
C GLU A 52 -4.24 7.47 -28.00
N ARG A 53 -4.10 8.17 -29.12
CA ARG A 53 -3.32 7.75 -30.29
C ARG A 53 -2.53 8.90 -30.91
N GLY A 54 -1.34 8.59 -31.41
CA GLY A 54 -0.46 9.56 -32.05
C GLY A 54 0.40 8.93 -33.13
N ARG A 55 1.26 9.75 -33.73
CA ARG A 55 2.33 9.32 -34.63
C ARG A 55 3.65 9.81 -34.09
N HIS A 56 4.68 8.98 -34.15
CA HIS A 56 5.99 9.33 -33.66
C HIS A 56 7.09 8.65 -34.46
N ILE A 57 8.24 9.33 -34.58
CA ILE A 57 9.43 8.75 -35.21
C ILE A 57 10.07 7.80 -34.20
N VAL A 58 10.03 6.51 -34.51
CA VAL A 58 10.62 5.46 -33.70
C VAL A 58 11.91 5.01 -34.37
N PRO A 59 13.07 5.07 -33.69
CA PRO A 59 14.31 4.50 -34.19
C PRO A 59 14.15 2.99 -34.35
N THR A 60 14.36 2.46 -35.55
CA THR A 60 14.41 1.01 -35.80
C THR A 60 15.78 0.61 -36.33
N PRO A 61 16.18 -0.67 -36.24
CA PRO A 61 17.48 -1.13 -36.74
C PRO A 61 17.75 -0.79 -38.21
N SER A 62 16.69 -0.63 -39.02
CA SER A 62 16.81 -0.36 -40.46
C SER A 62 16.79 1.12 -40.80
N ALA A 63 16.04 1.94 -40.05
CA ALA A 63 15.96 3.40 -40.18
C ALA A 63 14.98 3.97 -39.13
N ASP A 64 14.95 5.29 -38.99
CA ASP A 64 13.86 5.99 -38.32
C ASP A 64 12.55 5.79 -39.10
N GLN A 65 11.51 5.32 -38.41
CA GLN A 65 10.19 5.07 -39.01
C GLN A 65 9.11 5.88 -38.31
N ASP A 66 8.25 6.54 -39.07
CA ASP A 66 7.05 7.18 -38.55
C ASP A 66 5.97 6.12 -38.28
N MET A 67 5.78 5.80 -37.00
CA MET A 67 4.90 4.74 -36.52
C MET A 67 3.75 5.29 -35.69
N SER A 68 2.58 4.63 -35.74
CA SER A 68 1.49 4.91 -34.80
C SER A 68 1.89 4.48 -33.39
N ILE A 69 1.57 5.33 -32.41
CA ILE A 69 1.75 5.07 -30.98
C ILE A 69 0.41 5.23 -30.25
N ILE A 70 0.27 4.57 -29.10
CA ILE A 70 -0.91 4.68 -28.23
C ILE A 70 -0.49 5.01 -26.81
N SER A 71 -1.30 5.78 -26.09
CA SER A 71 -1.04 6.11 -24.70
C SER A 71 -1.35 4.92 -23.78
N GLU A 72 -0.94 4.99 -22.52
CA GLU A 72 -1.28 3.98 -21.51
C GLU A 72 -2.81 3.80 -21.32
N PRO A 73 -3.63 4.87 -21.22
CA PRO A 73 -5.09 4.73 -21.25
C PRO A 73 -5.60 4.01 -22.50
N GLY A 74 -5.05 4.34 -23.68
CA GLY A 74 -5.37 3.68 -24.95
C GLY A 74 -5.02 2.20 -24.95
N LEU A 75 -3.90 1.81 -24.35
CA LEU A 75 -3.51 0.41 -24.17
C LEU A 75 -4.54 -0.33 -23.31
N TYR A 76 -4.94 0.22 -22.17
CA TYR A 76 -5.95 -0.42 -21.31
C TYR A 76 -7.29 -0.56 -22.01
N ARG A 77 -7.73 0.50 -22.70
CA ARG A 77 -8.96 0.47 -23.50
C ARG A 77 -8.91 -0.63 -24.56
N ALA A 78 -7.80 -0.73 -25.28
CA ALA A 78 -7.59 -1.76 -26.29
C ALA A 78 -7.67 -3.18 -25.72
N ILE A 79 -7.05 -3.42 -24.55
CA ILE A 79 -7.07 -4.70 -23.86
C ILE A 79 -8.50 -5.08 -23.45
N VAL A 80 -9.26 -4.14 -22.88
CA VAL A 80 -10.63 -4.38 -22.42
C VAL A 80 -11.60 -4.59 -23.58
N GLN A 81 -11.50 -3.79 -24.64
CA GLN A 81 -12.39 -3.87 -25.80
C GLN A 81 -12.19 -5.15 -26.61
N ARG A 82 -10.97 -5.71 -26.62
CA ARG A 82 -10.68 -6.87 -27.44
C ARG A 82 -11.44 -8.09 -26.95
N ARG A 83 -12.34 -8.62 -27.78
CA ARG A 83 -13.04 -9.89 -27.50
C ARG A 83 -12.29 -11.05 -28.14
N ALA A 84 -11.80 -11.99 -27.32
CA ALA A 84 -11.29 -13.29 -27.78
C ALA A 84 -12.47 -14.18 -28.24
N THR A 85 -12.98 -13.96 -29.45
CA THR A 85 -14.15 -14.67 -29.99
C THR A 85 -13.75 -15.74 -31.01
N LYS A 86 -14.68 -16.67 -31.30
CA LYS A 86 -14.53 -17.72 -32.33
C LYS A 86 -14.32 -17.20 -33.77
N ARG A 87 -14.46 -15.89 -34.01
CA ARG A 87 -14.21 -15.26 -35.31
C ARG A 87 -12.73 -15.00 -35.60
N ILE A 88 -11.87 -15.20 -34.61
CA ILE A 88 -10.42 -15.07 -34.71
C ILE A 88 -9.84 -16.49 -34.66
N ALA A 89 -8.70 -16.71 -35.34
CA ALA A 89 -8.02 -18.00 -35.33
C ALA A 89 -7.82 -18.52 -33.87
N PRO A 90 -8.08 -19.81 -33.59
CA PRO A 90 -8.09 -20.33 -32.22
C PRO A 90 -6.81 -20.06 -31.41
N ASP A 91 -5.64 -20.17 -32.07
CA ASP A 91 -4.32 -19.89 -31.49
C ASP A 91 -4.18 -18.41 -31.07
N LEU A 92 -4.76 -17.51 -31.85
CA LEU A 92 -4.73 -16.09 -31.58
C LEU A 92 -5.75 -15.70 -30.50
N ALA A 93 -6.93 -16.31 -30.50
CA ALA A 93 -7.90 -16.13 -29.42
C ALA A 93 -7.32 -16.57 -28.07
N GLU A 94 -6.59 -17.69 -28.05
CA GLU A 94 -5.90 -18.16 -26.85
C GLU A 94 -4.82 -17.18 -26.38
N ARG A 95 -3.99 -16.67 -27.31
CA ARG A 95 -2.95 -15.66 -27.01
C ARG A 95 -3.55 -14.39 -26.39
N VAL A 96 -4.62 -13.86 -26.96
CA VAL A 96 -5.31 -12.68 -26.43
C VAL A 96 -5.84 -12.94 -25.03
N SER A 97 -6.45 -14.11 -24.82
CA SER A 97 -6.98 -14.51 -23.51
C SER A 97 -5.88 -14.61 -22.46
N ARG A 98 -4.72 -15.19 -22.78
CA ARG A 98 -3.56 -15.25 -21.88
C ARG A 98 -3.03 -13.87 -21.53
N PHE A 99 -2.88 -12.99 -22.54
CA PHE A 99 -2.45 -11.61 -22.32
C PHE A 99 -3.41 -10.84 -21.41
N GLN A 100 -4.71 -10.87 -21.71
CA GLN A 100 -5.75 -10.26 -20.86
C GLN A 100 -5.72 -10.83 -19.45
N ARG A 101 -5.66 -12.16 -19.31
CA ARG A 101 -5.67 -12.81 -17.99
C ARG A 101 -4.46 -12.39 -17.16
N LYS A 102 -3.27 -12.33 -17.77
CA LYS A 102 -2.06 -11.86 -17.10
C LYS A 102 -2.18 -10.40 -16.66
N VAL A 103 -2.66 -9.52 -17.54
CA VAL A 103 -2.86 -8.10 -17.19
C VAL A 103 -3.88 -7.95 -16.05
N PHE A 104 -5.05 -8.58 -16.13
CA PHE A 104 -6.14 -8.38 -15.16
C PHE A 104 -5.98 -9.13 -13.84
N HIS A 105 -5.35 -10.30 -13.84
CA HIS A 105 -5.23 -11.12 -12.62
C HIS A 105 -3.86 -11.02 -11.95
N GLU A 106 -2.83 -10.58 -12.67
CA GLU A 106 -1.47 -10.52 -12.16
C GLU A 106 -0.97 -9.06 -12.11
N VAL A 107 -0.89 -8.39 -13.25
CA VAL A 107 -0.24 -7.07 -13.38
C VAL A 107 -1.00 -5.98 -12.63
N LEU A 108 -2.26 -5.72 -13.00
CA LEU A 108 -3.05 -4.65 -12.39
C LEU A 108 -3.31 -4.89 -10.90
N PRO A 109 -3.64 -6.10 -10.43
CA PRO A 109 -3.75 -6.36 -9.00
C PRO A 109 -2.43 -6.19 -8.27
N ALA A 110 -1.29 -6.56 -8.86
CA ALA A 110 0.03 -6.33 -8.26
C ALA A 110 0.29 -4.83 -8.12
N ILE A 111 0.20 -4.05 -9.21
CA ILE A 111 0.41 -2.60 -9.18
C ILE A 111 -0.52 -1.94 -8.17
N ARG A 112 -1.82 -2.28 -8.15
CA ARG A 112 -2.78 -1.74 -7.18
C ARG A 112 -2.40 -2.05 -5.73
N LYS A 113 -1.86 -3.24 -5.45
CA LYS A 113 -1.52 -3.69 -4.10
C LYS A 113 -0.15 -3.18 -3.62
N THR A 114 0.84 -3.13 -4.50
CA THR A 114 2.25 -2.90 -4.15
C THR A 114 2.79 -1.56 -4.66
N GLY A 115 2.09 -0.94 -5.60
CA GLY A 115 2.53 0.23 -6.35
C GLY A 115 3.43 -0.10 -7.56
N GLU A 116 3.70 -1.38 -7.85
CA GLU A 116 4.56 -1.80 -8.98
C GLU A 116 4.32 -3.27 -9.40
N TYR A 117 4.59 -3.61 -10.66
CA TYR A 117 4.62 -5.00 -11.13
C TYR A 117 6.06 -5.50 -11.26
N ARG A 118 6.36 -6.70 -10.72
CA ARG A 118 7.65 -7.38 -10.91
C ARG A 118 7.43 -8.66 -11.73
N ALA A 119 8.20 -8.81 -12.79
CA ALA A 119 8.23 -10.06 -13.54
C ALA A 119 8.82 -11.19 -12.67
N PRO A 120 8.16 -12.35 -12.55
CA PRO A 120 8.69 -13.49 -11.81
C PRO A 120 9.98 -14.01 -12.45
N GLY A 121 11.03 -14.25 -11.65
CA GLY A 121 12.30 -14.84 -12.11
C GLY A 121 13.55 -13.99 -11.93
N LYS A 122 13.45 -12.72 -11.52
CA LYS A 122 14.60 -11.97 -10.99
C LYS A 122 14.83 -12.36 -9.53
N SER A 123 15.47 -13.49 -9.30
CA SER A 123 15.93 -13.86 -7.95
C SER A 123 16.90 -12.77 -7.46
N PRO A 124 16.75 -12.27 -6.22
CA PRO A 124 17.72 -11.34 -5.67
C PRO A 124 19.09 -12.04 -5.67
N ALA A 125 20.09 -11.39 -6.27
CA ALA A 125 21.46 -11.89 -6.25
C ALA A 125 21.87 -12.15 -4.79
N ARG A 126 22.60 -13.26 -4.55
CA ARG A 126 23.11 -13.60 -3.21
C ARG A 126 23.89 -12.39 -2.67
N LEU A 127 23.38 -11.77 -1.61
CA LEU A 127 24.01 -10.59 -1.02
C LEU A 127 25.36 -10.96 -0.44
N THR A 128 26.42 -10.29 -0.88
CA THR A 128 27.72 -10.35 -0.21
C THR A 128 27.62 -9.68 1.17
N ARG A 129 28.56 -9.97 2.08
CA ARG A 129 28.58 -9.33 3.41
C ARG A 129 28.68 -7.80 3.32
N ASP A 130 29.45 -7.30 2.35
CA ASP A 130 29.64 -5.87 2.15
C ASP A 130 28.38 -5.21 1.61
N ALA A 131 27.73 -5.83 0.62
CA ALA A 131 26.44 -5.38 0.10
C ALA A 131 25.36 -5.35 1.20
N ALA A 132 25.33 -6.35 2.08
CA ALA A 132 24.41 -6.37 3.21
C ALA A 132 24.69 -5.24 4.22
N ARG A 133 25.97 -4.92 4.47
CA ARG A 133 26.37 -3.80 5.34
C ARG A 133 25.93 -2.46 4.76
N GLU A 134 26.19 -2.22 3.47
CA GLU A 134 25.80 -0.99 2.77
C GLU A 134 24.29 -0.83 2.72
N ALA A 135 23.56 -1.92 2.45
CA ALA A 135 22.11 -1.91 2.45
C ALA A 135 21.55 -1.54 3.83
N ARG A 136 22.13 -2.06 4.91
CA ARG A 136 21.75 -1.70 6.28
C ARG A 136 21.99 -0.21 6.58
N LEU A 137 23.13 0.34 6.16
CA LEU A 137 23.46 1.75 6.38
C LEU A 137 22.54 2.68 5.57
N SER A 138 22.33 2.35 4.29
CA SER A 138 21.45 3.08 3.39
C SER A 138 20.00 3.04 3.87
N TRP A 139 19.54 1.90 4.37
CA TRP A 139 18.22 1.77 4.97
C TRP A 139 18.06 2.69 6.19
N LYS A 140 19.03 2.68 7.12
CA LYS A 140 19.00 3.56 8.29
C LYS A 140 18.92 5.04 7.90
N LEU A 141 19.75 5.46 6.96
CA LEU A 141 19.72 6.83 6.44
C LEU A 141 18.35 7.17 5.84
N ALA A 142 17.83 6.31 4.97
CA ALA A 142 16.55 6.52 4.30
C ALA A 142 15.37 6.56 5.28
N THR A 143 15.35 5.69 6.29
CA THR A 143 14.34 5.73 7.35
C THR A 143 14.39 7.02 8.16
N SER A 144 15.59 7.54 8.44
CA SER A 144 15.75 8.81 9.15
C SER A 144 15.23 9.99 8.34
N ILE A 145 15.55 10.04 7.04
CA ILE A 145 15.05 11.09 6.14
C ILE A 145 13.54 10.98 5.99
N ALA A 146 13.01 9.77 5.73
CA ALA A 146 11.58 9.52 5.59
C ALA A 146 10.79 9.93 6.84
N ALA A 147 11.31 9.62 8.03
CA ALA A 147 10.70 10.06 9.29
C ALA A 147 10.71 11.60 9.42
N SER A 148 11.80 12.26 9.03
CA SER A 148 11.93 13.73 9.11
C SER A 148 10.92 14.48 8.22
N VAL A 149 10.50 13.86 7.11
CA VAL A 149 9.46 14.40 6.22
C VAL A 149 8.04 13.94 6.61
N GLY A 150 7.89 13.28 7.76
CA GLY A 150 6.59 12.91 8.32
C GLY A 150 6.04 11.54 7.90
N LEU A 151 6.79 10.73 7.13
CA LEU A 151 6.35 9.38 6.79
C LEU A 151 6.38 8.48 8.04
N LYS A 152 5.36 7.63 8.19
CA LYS A 152 5.21 6.73 9.34
C LYS A 152 4.81 5.32 8.88
N GLY A 153 5.04 4.34 9.75
CA GLY A 153 4.63 2.95 9.53
C GLY A 153 5.08 2.40 8.17
N ASN A 154 4.14 1.79 7.43
CA ASN A 154 4.42 1.19 6.13
C ASN A 154 4.96 2.19 5.10
N GLN A 155 4.50 3.45 5.12
CA GLN A 155 4.95 4.45 4.15
C GLN A 155 6.46 4.74 4.30
N LEU A 156 6.94 4.81 5.54
CA LEU A 156 8.36 4.97 5.85
C LEU A 156 9.17 3.77 5.38
N LEU A 157 8.71 2.55 5.68
CA LEU A 157 9.41 1.32 5.29
C LEU A 157 9.46 1.16 3.76
N ILE A 158 8.39 1.50 3.05
CA ILE A 158 8.34 1.49 1.59
C ILE A 158 9.31 2.53 1.01
N ALA A 159 9.33 3.75 1.56
CA ALA A 159 10.26 4.79 1.11
C ALA A 159 11.72 4.38 1.30
N ALA A 160 12.06 3.80 2.46
CA ALA A 160 13.38 3.27 2.73
C ALA A 160 13.78 2.13 1.78
N ASN A 161 12.86 1.20 1.51
CA ASN A 161 13.11 0.09 0.58
C ASN A 161 13.32 0.55 -0.86
N ARG A 162 12.53 1.53 -1.31
CA ARG A 162 12.69 2.14 -2.64
C ARG A 162 14.06 2.82 -2.77
N TYR A 163 14.52 3.50 -1.72
CA TYR A 163 15.83 4.13 -1.71
C TYR A 163 16.96 3.09 -1.79
N THR A 164 16.96 2.07 -0.94
CA THR A 164 18.02 1.03 -0.96
C THR A 164 18.05 0.29 -2.29
N ARG A 165 16.87 0.02 -2.87
CA ARG A 165 16.78 -0.59 -4.19
C ARG A 165 17.32 0.31 -5.30
N ARG A 166 17.03 1.61 -5.26
CA ARG A 166 17.51 2.57 -6.27
C ARG A 166 19.03 2.74 -6.21
N VAL A 167 19.60 2.84 -5.01
CA VAL A 167 21.02 3.16 -4.83
C VAL A 167 21.90 1.92 -4.95
N LEU A 168 21.45 0.77 -4.43
CA LEU A 168 22.27 -0.43 -4.31
C LEU A 168 21.77 -1.61 -5.14
N GLY A 169 20.59 -1.51 -5.76
CA GLY A 169 19.93 -2.64 -6.42
C GLY A 169 19.35 -3.67 -5.44
N ILE A 170 19.32 -3.35 -4.13
CA ILE A 170 18.95 -4.31 -3.07
C ILE A 170 17.56 -3.97 -2.52
N ASP A 171 16.66 -4.93 -2.66
CA ASP A 171 15.35 -4.90 -2.01
C ASP A 171 15.42 -5.62 -0.66
N MET A 172 15.42 -4.82 0.41
CA MET A 172 15.55 -5.32 1.77
C MET A 172 14.30 -6.08 2.22
N LEU A 173 13.12 -5.61 1.83
CA LEU A 173 11.85 -6.25 2.16
C LEU A 173 11.74 -7.64 1.50
N GLU A 174 12.12 -7.74 0.23
CA GLU A 174 12.18 -9.02 -0.49
C GLU A 174 13.23 -9.97 0.10
N THR A 175 14.42 -9.45 0.44
CA THR A 175 15.49 -10.24 1.08
C THR A 175 15.02 -10.87 2.39
N MET A 176 14.14 -10.19 3.14
CA MET A 176 13.55 -10.69 4.38
C MET A 176 12.33 -11.60 4.16
N GLY A 177 11.92 -11.86 2.92
CA GLY A 177 10.71 -12.63 2.61
C GLY A 177 9.41 -11.87 2.86
N VAL A 178 9.46 -10.53 2.95
CA VAL A 178 8.29 -9.66 3.16
C VAL A 178 8.15 -8.66 2.00
N PRO A 179 7.99 -9.12 0.74
CA PRO A 179 7.95 -8.23 -0.43
C PRO A 179 6.76 -7.26 -0.42
N LEU A 180 5.73 -7.55 0.39
CA LEU A 180 4.58 -6.70 0.59
C LEU A 180 4.31 -6.51 2.08
N LEU A 181 4.27 -5.25 2.50
CA LEU A 181 3.76 -4.92 3.82
C LEU A 181 2.24 -5.02 3.80
N PRO A 182 1.61 -5.77 4.71
CA PRO A 182 0.16 -5.81 4.81
C PRO A 182 -0.35 -4.39 5.05
N ALA A 183 -1.40 -3.99 4.34
CA ALA A 183 -2.02 -2.70 4.59
C ALA A 183 -2.36 -2.60 6.08
N PRO A 184 -2.05 -1.47 6.74
CA PRO A 184 -2.44 -1.31 8.13
C PRO A 184 -3.97 -1.41 8.17
N GLU A 185 -4.50 -2.40 8.87
CA GLU A 185 -5.94 -2.49 9.06
C GLU A 185 -6.39 -1.23 9.81
N PRO A 186 -7.47 -0.56 9.36
CA PRO A 186 -7.99 0.59 10.09
C PRO A 186 -8.31 0.13 11.50
N GLU A 187 -7.64 0.74 12.48
CA GLU A 187 -7.83 0.39 13.88
C GLU A 187 -9.29 0.66 14.24
N VAL A 188 -10.05 -0.41 14.51
CA VAL A 188 -11.47 -0.30 14.84
C VAL A 188 -11.58 0.39 16.19
N LEU A 189 -11.88 1.69 16.15
CA LEU A 189 -12.03 2.51 17.34
C LEU A 189 -13.31 2.13 18.08
N LEU A 190 -13.13 1.62 19.30
CA LEU A 190 -14.17 1.16 20.20
C LEU A 190 -14.79 2.32 20.97
N THR A 191 -16.11 2.27 21.15
CA THR A 191 -16.82 3.11 22.11
C THR A 191 -16.74 2.52 23.52
N ALA A 192 -17.10 3.31 24.55
CA ALA A 192 -17.18 2.81 25.93
C ALA A 192 -18.11 1.58 26.06
N THR A 193 -19.16 1.49 25.24
CA THR A 193 -20.06 0.33 25.19
C THR A 193 -19.37 -0.90 24.60
N ASP A 194 -18.63 -0.75 23.51
CA ASP A 194 -17.92 -1.86 22.86
C ASP A 194 -16.81 -2.41 23.76
N ILE A 195 -16.10 -1.53 24.47
CA ILE A 195 -15.13 -1.90 25.50
C ILE A 195 -15.83 -2.69 26.60
N GLY A 196 -17.00 -2.25 27.05
CA GLY A 196 -17.78 -2.90 28.09
C GLY A 196 -18.20 -4.33 27.72
N GLN A 197 -18.67 -4.53 26.49
CA GLN A 197 -18.96 -5.87 25.96
C GLN A 197 -17.71 -6.77 25.97
N LYS A 198 -16.56 -6.25 25.52
CA LYS A 198 -15.29 -7.01 25.50
C LYS A 198 -14.70 -7.28 26.89
N LEU A 199 -15.10 -6.52 27.91
CA LEU A 199 -14.70 -6.72 29.31
C LEU A 199 -15.68 -7.60 30.11
N GLY A 200 -16.62 -8.29 29.44
CA GLY A 200 -17.57 -9.18 30.10
C GLY A 200 -18.95 -8.57 30.36
N GLY A 201 -19.38 -7.63 29.52
CA GLY A 201 -20.73 -7.05 29.59
C GLY A 201 -20.89 -5.87 30.55
N LEU A 202 -19.82 -5.12 30.80
CA LEU A 202 -19.86 -3.91 31.62
C LEU A 202 -20.66 -2.80 30.92
N SER A 203 -21.34 -1.95 31.71
CA SER A 203 -22.02 -0.76 31.19
C SER A 203 -21.01 0.30 30.76
N ALA A 204 -21.39 1.13 29.78
CA ALA A 204 -20.54 2.23 29.31
C ALA A 204 -20.16 3.22 30.43
N GLN A 205 -21.05 3.43 31.40
CA GLN A 205 -20.75 4.24 32.59
C GLN A 205 -19.63 3.62 33.42
N ARG A 206 -19.71 2.31 33.68
CA ARG A 206 -18.70 1.60 34.46
C ARG A 206 -17.34 1.58 33.76
N VAL A 207 -17.33 1.47 32.43
CA VAL A 207 -16.10 1.56 31.64
C VAL A 207 -15.49 2.95 31.74
N ASN A 208 -16.28 4.02 31.65
CA ASN A 208 -15.78 5.38 31.80
C ASN A 208 -15.19 5.63 33.20
N GLU A 209 -15.82 5.10 34.26
CA GLU A 209 -15.27 5.15 35.61
C GLU A 209 -13.93 4.41 35.72
N LEU A 210 -13.78 3.25 35.09
CA LEU A 210 -12.53 2.50 35.09
C LEU A 210 -11.43 3.24 34.32
N LEU A 211 -11.76 3.80 33.16
CA LEU A 211 -10.84 4.60 32.36
C LEU A 211 -10.37 5.84 33.11
N GLU A 212 -11.27 6.52 33.83
CA GLU A 212 -10.92 7.68 34.66
C GLU A 212 -10.08 7.28 35.89
N ARG A 213 -10.49 6.22 36.61
CA ARG A 213 -9.78 5.71 37.79
C ARG A 213 -8.34 5.29 37.47
N HIS A 214 -8.11 4.72 36.30
CA HIS A 214 -6.77 4.33 35.84
C HIS A 214 -6.03 5.44 35.08
N GLY A 215 -6.62 6.64 35.00
CA GLY A 215 -6.00 7.85 34.48
C GLY A 215 -5.89 7.90 32.95
N PHE A 216 -6.69 7.13 32.22
CA PHE A 216 -6.74 7.16 30.75
C PHE A 216 -7.61 8.30 30.22
N GLN A 217 -8.67 8.69 30.93
CA GLN A 217 -9.52 9.84 30.59
C GLN A 217 -9.80 10.73 31.80
N LYS A 218 -10.29 11.94 31.54
CA LYS A 218 -10.75 12.88 32.55
C LYS A 218 -12.17 13.35 32.22
N SER A 219 -12.99 13.54 33.24
CA SER A 219 -14.27 14.22 33.12
C SER A 219 -14.08 15.74 33.04
N VAL A 220 -14.66 16.37 32.02
CA VAL A 220 -14.66 17.82 31.85
C VAL A 220 -16.11 18.28 31.70
N ARG A 221 -16.46 19.42 32.30
CA ARG A 221 -17.79 20.03 32.16
C ARG A 221 -17.69 21.26 31.28
N ASP A 222 -18.53 21.30 30.26
CA ASP A 222 -18.65 22.48 29.40
C ASP A 222 -19.35 23.64 30.15
N HIS A 223 -19.32 24.84 29.60
CA HIS A 223 -19.97 26.04 30.12
C HIS A 223 -21.49 25.85 30.34
N LYS A 224 -22.10 24.86 29.67
CA LYS A 224 -23.51 24.45 29.82
C LYS A 224 -23.72 23.35 30.88
N GLY A 225 -22.70 23.01 31.66
CA GLY A 225 -22.73 21.96 32.70
C GLY A 225 -22.74 20.53 32.17
N ARG A 226 -22.63 20.34 30.85
CA ARG A 226 -22.64 19.01 30.20
C ARG A 226 -21.29 18.32 30.37
N LEU A 227 -21.32 17.08 30.85
CA LEU A 227 -20.16 16.23 31.00
C LEU A 227 -19.67 15.76 29.62
N HIS A 228 -18.38 15.93 29.36
CA HIS A 228 -17.69 15.31 28.24
C HIS A 228 -16.38 14.69 28.72
N TRP A 229 -15.90 13.70 27.97
CA TRP A 229 -14.70 12.95 28.29
C TRP A 229 -13.57 13.37 27.38
N GLU A 230 -12.41 13.64 27.96
CA GLU A 230 -11.19 13.94 27.22
C GLU A 230 -10.10 12.91 27.58
N PRO A 231 -9.30 12.46 26.59
CA PRO A 231 -8.17 11.58 26.87
C PRO A 231 -7.08 12.35 27.61
N THR A 232 -6.39 11.68 28.54
CA THR A 232 -5.14 12.19 29.13
C THR A 232 -3.95 11.85 28.23
N ASP A 233 -2.74 12.33 28.53
CA ASP A 233 -1.53 11.91 27.81
C ASP A 233 -1.32 10.38 27.85
N LYS A 234 -1.71 9.76 28.97
CA LYS A 234 -1.71 8.30 29.11
C LYS A 234 -2.78 7.66 28.22
N GLY A 235 -3.96 8.29 28.11
CA GLY A 235 -5.03 7.88 27.20
C GLY A 235 -4.63 7.98 25.73
N LEU A 236 -4.00 9.07 25.31
CA LEU A 236 -3.50 9.25 23.94
C LEU A 236 -2.48 8.17 23.56
N LYS A 237 -1.57 7.82 24.49
CA LYS A 237 -0.60 6.71 24.29
C LYS A 237 -1.27 5.34 24.21
N ALA A 238 -2.42 5.16 24.85
CA ALA A 238 -3.22 3.93 24.79
C ALA A 238 -4.22 3.92 23.61
N GLY A 239 -4.06 4.84 22.65
CA GLY A 239 -4.88 4.90 21.43
C GLY A 239 -6.24 5.59 21.61
N GLY A 240 -6.35 6.51 22.57
CA GLY A 240 -7.52 7.38 22.70
C GLY A 240 -7.52 8.46 21.62
N HIS A 241 -8.61 8.57 20.86
CA HIS A 241 -8.78 9.57 19.81
C HIS A 241 -10.16 10.25 19.91
N MET A 242 -10.19 11.58 19.75
CA MET A 242 -11.43 12.32 19.60
C MET A 242 -11.88 12.23 18.14
N VAL A 243 -13.05 11.63 17.93
CA VAL A 243 -13.65 11.47 16.60
C VAL A 243 -14.84 12.40 16.49
N GLU A 244 -14.92 13.15 15.38
CA GLU A 244 -16.11 13.93 15.04
C GLU A 244 -17.16 13.00 14.44
N VAL A 245 -18.35 13.02 15.04
CA VAL A 245 -19.48 12.14 14.70
C VAL A 245 -20.69 13.01 14.42
N GLU A 246 -21.42 12.69 13.36
CA GLU A 246 -22.70 13.35 13.08
C GLU A 246 -23.71 13.05 14.17
N ARG A 247 -24.42 14.08 14.63
CA ARG A 247 -25.52 13.89 15.59
C ARG A 247 -26.70 13.22 14.90
N SER A 248 -27.35 12.30 15.62
CA SER A 248 -28.57 11.58 15.19
C SER A 248 -29.67 12.53 14.65
N ASN A 249 -29.71 13.78 15.12
CA ASN A 249 -30.70 14.77 14.71
C ASN A 249 -30.30 15.61 13.48
N LYS A 250 -29.22 15.26 12.76
CA LYS A 250 -28.67 15.98 11.58
C LYS A 250 -28.34 17.47 11.80
N THR A 251 -28.34 17.95 13.04
CA THR A 251 -28.02 19.33 13.40
C THR A 251 -26.70 19.39 14.18
N GLY A 252 -25.61 19.43 13.43
CA GLY A 252 -24.25 19.70 13.92
C GLY A 252 -23.40 18.47 14.25
N GLU A 253 -22.11 18.72 14.45
CA GLU A 253 -21.08 17.73 14.78
C GLU A 253 -21.02 17.52 16.31
N ALA A 254 -20.75 16.28 16.74
CA ALA A 254 -20.45 15.93 18.11
C ALA A 254 -19.06 15.30 18.20
N ARG A 255 -18.26 15.70 19.18
CA ARG A 255 -16.95 15.08 19.44
C ARG A 255 -17.13 13.93 20.42
N GLN A 256 -16.76 12.73 20.01
CA GLN A 256 -16.83 11.53 20.83
C GLN A 256 -15.43 10.93 21.03
N LEU A 257 -15.08 10.62 22.28
CA LEU A 257 -13.87 9.88 22.59
C LEU A 257 -14.04 8.40 22.22
N ARG A 258 -13.11 7.88 21.42
CA ARG A 258 -13.02 6.45 21.08
C ARG A 258 -11.62 5.91 21.34
N TRP A 259 -11.49 4.59 21.39
CA TRP A 259 -10.28 3.92 21.82
C TRP A 259 -9.85 2.81 20.87
N ALA A 260 -8.54 2.69 20.66
CA ALA A 260 -7.93 1.48 20.11
C ALA A 260 -8.31 0.22 20.89
N SER A 261 -8.32 -0.94 20.23
CA SER A 261 -8.63 -2.23 20.86
C SER A 261 -7.66 -2.60 21.99
N SER A 262 -6.43 -2.08 21.93
CA SER A 262 -5.39 -2.22 22.95
C SER A 262 -5.81 -1.71 24.34
N ILE A 263 -6.76 -0.77 24.43
CA ILE A 263 -7.28 -0.27 25.71
C ILE A 263 -7.94 -1.38 26.55
N VAL A 264 -8.54 -2.38 25.89
CA VAL A 264 -9.23 -3.48 26.56
C VAL A 264 -8.20 -4.32 27.32
N GLN A 265 -7.05 -4.57 26.71
CA GLN A 265 -5.95 -5.28 27.35
C GLN A 265 -5.35 -4.45 28.48
N ALA A 266 -5.09 -3.15 28.25
CA ALA A 266 -4.56 -2.25 29.27
C ALA A 266 -5.47 -2.15 30.51
N LEU A 267 -6.80 -2.16 30.31
CA LEU A 267 -7.77 -2.20 31.40
C LEU A 267 -7.77 -3.56 32.12
N ARG A 268 -7.73 -4.69 31.40
CA ARG A 268 -7.63 -6.02 32.04
C ARG A 268 -6.37 -6.13 32.90
N GLU A 269 -5.23 -5.68 32.40
CA GLU A 269 -3.96 -5.68 33.14
C GLU A 269 -4.03 -4.76 34.37
N ALA A 270 -4.66 -3.59 34.24
CA ALA A 270 -4.85 -2.66 35.36
C ALA A 270 -5.85 -3.16 36.42
N MET A 271 -6.72 -4.11 36.06
CA MET A 271 -7.70 -4.77 36.95
C MET A 271 -7.13 -6.00 37.65
N LEU A 272 -5.99 -6.54 37.22
CA LEU A 272 -5.30 -7.62 37.94
C LEU A 272 -4.80 -7.09 39.29
N PRO A 273 -4.95 -7.86 40.40
CA PRO A 273 -4.36 -7.48 41.67
C PRO A 273 -2.84 -7.36 41.48
N LYS A 274 -2.25 -6.26 41.95
CA LYS A 274 -0.79 -6.18 42.05
C LYS A 274 -0.32 -7.37 42.89
N PRO A 275 0.71 -8.13 42.48
CA PRO A 275 1.24 -9.19 43.31
C PRO A 275 1.61 -8.60 44.67
N SER A 276 1.08 -9.20 45.73
CA SER A 276 1.41 -8.89 47.12
C SER A 276 2.92 -9.00 47.30
N THR A 277 3.51 -8.04 48.02
CA THR A 277 4.91 -8.08 48.43
C THR A 277 5.27 -9.33 49.25
N ASP A 278 4.26 -10.08 49.71
CA ASP A 278 4.38 -11.35 50.45
C ASP A 278 4.57 -12.60 49.57
N ASP A 279 4.43 -12.52 48.23
CA ASP A 279 4.63 -13.66 47.32
C ASP A 279 6.05 -13.72 46.71
N LEU A 280 6.98 -12.87 47.18
CA LEU A 280 8.38 -13.01 46.82
C LEU A 280 9.01 -14.17 47.62
N PRO A 281 9.52 -15.23 46.97
CA PRO A 281 10.28 -16.25 47.68
C PRO A 281 11.46 -15.59 48.40
N PRO A 282 11.79 -16.01 49.65
CA PRO A 282 12.85 -15.38 50.41
C PRO A 282 14.12 -15.39 49.58
N ALA A 283 14.74 -14.21 49.44
CA ALA A 283 15.99 -14.01 48.73
C ALA A 283 16.99 -15.06 49.23
N GLN A 284 17.35 -15.99 48.35
CA GLN A 284 18.37 -16.98 48.65
C GLN A 284 19.65 -16.20 48.97
N GLY A 285 20.05 -16.31 50.24
CA GLY A 285 21.20 -15.64 50.79
C GLY A 285 22.45 -16.01 50.01
N ALA A 286 23.29 -15.01 49.83
CA ALA A 286 24.67 -15.16 49.42
C ALA A 286 25.37 -16.23 50.29
N LEU A 287 25.85 -17.28 49.64
CA LEU A 287 26.93 -18.11 50.16
C LEU A 287 28.06 -18.06 49.14
N LEU A 288 29.11 -17.36 49.58
CA LEU A 288 30.55 -17.45 49.30
C LEU A 288 30.99 -18.21 48.04
#